data_AF-A0A933CSW4-F1
#
_entry.id   AF-A0A933CSW4-F1
#
_cell.length_a   1.000
_cell.length_b   1.000
_cell.length_c   1.000
_cell.angle_alpha   90.00
_cell.angle_beta   90.00
_cell.angle_gamma   90.00
#
_symmetry.space_group_name_H-M   'P 1'
#
loop_
_entity.id
_entity.type
_entity.pdbx_description
1 polymer ?
#
loop_
_entity_poly.entity_id
_entity_poly.type
_entity_poly.pdbx_seq_one_letter_code
_entity_poly.pdbx_strand_id
1 'polypeptide(L)'
;MKKEYVTFVRKLSQLSEGKRTLFIKDLTPGPRKYDTRLVRAELSKTPGRFSDGDVLWIRSETGYLHPQAWAMKILEDLPPYVPGQPWQDVFAAMGQLK
;
A
#
# COMPACT_ATOMS: atom_id res chain seq x y z
N MET A 1 -9.04 -10.33 13.79
CA MET A 1 -7.57 -10.22 13.86
C MET A 1 -7.17 -9.10 12.90
N LYS A 2 -6.21 -8.24 13.28
CA LYS A 2 -5.72 -7.20 12.36
C LYS A 2 -5.03 -7.87 11.18
N LYS A 3 -5.30 -7.36 9.97
CA LYS A 3 -4.63 -7.86 8.77
C LYS A 3 -3.28 -7.20 8.62
N GLU A 4 -2.38 -7.89 7.93
CA GLU A 4 -1.07 -7.38 7.59
C GLU A 4 -0.94 -7.26 6.09
N TYR A 5 -0.38 -6.14 5.66
CA TYR A 5 -0.19 -5.82 4.25
C TYR A 5 1.26 -5.37 4.01
N VAL A 6 1.72 -5.50 2.78
CA VAL A 6 2.98 -4.89 2.34
C VAL A 6 2.77 -4.10 1.05
N THR A 7 3.42 -2.93 0.98
CA THR A 7 3.54 -2.14 -0.23
C THR A 7 5.00 -1.92 -0.61
N PHE A 8 5.24 -1.62 -1.88
CA PHE A 8 6.56 -1.34 -2.43
C PHE A 8 6.60 0.09 -2.94
N VAL A 9 7.64 0.82 -2.57
CA VAL A 9 7.87 2.20 -2.99
C VAL A 9 9.29 2.33 -3.52
N ARG A 10 9.54 3.20 -4.51
CA ARG A 10 10.93 3.42 -4.97
C ARG A 10 11.76 4.11 -3.91
N LYS A 11 11.19 5.17 -3.33
CA LYS A 11 11.77 5.93 -2.23
C LYS A 11 10.73 6.12 -1.16
N LEU A 12 11.13 5.98 0.11
CA LEU A 12 10.24 6.21 1.25
C LEU A 12 9.65 7.61 1.26
N SER A 13 10.38 8.61 0.75
CA SER A 13 9.91 9.99 0.61
C SER A 13 8.72 10.16 -0.34
N GLN A 14 8.43 9.15 -1.19
CA GLN A 14 7.26 9.16 -2.07
C GLN A 14 5.99 8.66 -1.38
N LEU A 15 6.11 8.09 -0.17
CA LEU A 15 4.98 7.73 0.67
C LEU A 15 4.76 8.79 1.74
N SER A 16 3.50 9.14 1.97
CA SER A 16 3.12 10.13 2.97
C SER A 16 1.79 9.73 3.62
N GLU A 17 1.51 10.32 4.78
CA GLU A 17 0.27 10.10 5.52
C GLU A 17 -0.96 10.63 4.76
N GLY A 18 -2.14 10.25 5.24
CA GLY A 18 -3.44 10.61 4.67
C GLY A 18 -3.90 9.64 3.58
N LYS A 19 -4.88 10.08 2.78
CA LYS A 19 -5.50 9.25 1.73
C LYS A 19 -4.53 9.02 0.57
N ARG A 20 -4.22 7.77 0.25
CA ARG A 20 -3.30 7.37 -0.82
C ARG A 20 -3.87 6.21 -1.63
N THR A 21 -3.54 6.22 -2.91
CA THR A 21 -3.78 5.10 -3.82
C THR A 21 -2.49 4.30 -3.92
N LEU A 22 -2.52 3.00 -3.60
CA LEU A 22 -1.35 2.14 -3.65
C LEU A 22 -1.71 0.69 -3.93
N PHE A 23 -0.76 -0.03 -4.51
CA PHE A 23 -0.80 -1.49 -4.51
C PHE A 23 -0.38 -2.03 -3.15
N ILE A 24 -1.13 -3.02 -2.66
CA ILE A 24 -0.83 -3.77 -1.44
C ILE A 24 -0.84 -5.27 -1.73
N LYS A 25 -0.03 -6.02 -1.01
CA LYS A 25 -0.10 -7.49 -0.94
C LYS A 25 -0.60 -7.92 0.43
N ASP A 26 -1.58 -8.83 0.47
CA ASP A 26 -2.08 -9.41 1.72
C ASP A 26 -1.05 -10.38 2.32
N LEU A 27 -0.67 -10.18 3.57
CA LEU A 27 0.24 -11.06 4.31
C LEU A 27 -0.48 -11.90 5.36
N THR A 28 -1.79 -11.74 5.51
CA THR A 28 -2.62 -12.49 6.45
C THR A 28 -2.48 -14.00 6.17
N PRO A 29 -2.17 -14.84 7.17
CA PRO A 29 -2.11 -16.28 6.98
C PRO A 29 -3.45 -16.85 6.50
N GLY A 30 -3.42 -17.69 5.46
CA GLY A 30 -4.59 -18.37 4.92
C GLY A 30 -4.65 -18.39 3.39
N PRO A 31 -5.79 -18.79 2.81
CA PRO A 31 -6.03 -18.69 1.39
C PRO A 31 -5.83 -17.26 0.91
N ARG A 32 -5.33 -17.08 -0.32
CA ARG A 32 -5.12 -15.75 -0.95
C ARG A 32 -4.04 -14.88 -0.29
N LYS A 33 -3.17 -15.45 0.56
CA LYS A 33 -1.92 -14.79 0.96
C LYS A 33 -1.13 -14.41 -0.30
N TYR A 34 -0.58 -13.20 -0.30
CA TYR A 34 0.13 -12.53 -1.38
C TYR A 34 -0.72 -12.01 -2.54
N ASP A 35 -2.05 -12.08 -2.43
CA ASP A 35 -2.94 -11.39 -3.36
C ASP A 35 -2.59 -9.91 -3.42
N THR A 36 -2.45 -9.42 -4.65
CA THR A 36 -2.17 -8.01 -4.92
C THR A 36 -3.46 -7.27 -5.23
N ARG A 37 -3.70 -6.16 -4.56
CA ARG A 37 -4.88 -5.31 -4.74
C ARG A 37 -4.43 -3.86 -4.93
N LEU A 38 -5.12 -3.14 -5.80
CA LEU A 38 -5.04 -1.68 -5.86
C LEU A 38 -6.12 -1.13 -4.94
N VAL A 39 -5.74 -0.28 -3.99
CA VAL A 39 -6.69 0.28 -3.02
C VAL A 39 -6.49 1.77 -2.88
N ARG A 40 -7.57 2.46 -2.48
CA ARG A 40 -7.45 3.75 -1.81
C ARG A 40 -7.51 3.49 -0.30
N ALA A 41 -6.53 4.00 0.43
CA ALA A 41 -6.41 3.79 1.87
C ALA A 41 -5.98 5.07 2.58
N GLU A 42 -6.34 5.19 3.86
CA GLU A 42 -5.82 6.22 4.74
C GLU A 42 -4.60 5.68 5.51
N LEU A 43 -3.49 6.42 5.47
CA LEU A 43 -2.20 6.00 6.00
C LEU A 43 -1.73 6.88 7.16
N SER A 44 -1.02 6.27 8.11
CA SER A 44 -0.40 6.95 9.25
C SER A 44 0.92 6.33 9.64
N LYS A 45 1.93 7.17 9.85
CA LYS A 45 3.24 6.78 10.39
C LYS A 45 3.15 6.31 11.82
N THR A 46 2.17 6.82 12.59
CA THR A 46 1.91 6.40 13.96
C THR A 46 1.17 5.06 13.95
N PRO A 47 1.79 3.96 14.42
CA PRO A 47 1.10 2.69 14.60
C PRO A 47 -0.05 2.86 15.59
N GLY A 48 -1.20 2.24 15.32
CA GLY A 48 -2.36 2.32 16.21
C GLY A 48 -3.16 3.62 16.16
N ARG A 49 -2.86 4.56 15.25
CA ARG A 49 -3.70 5.76 15.03
C ARG A 49 -5.17 5.41 14.78
N PHE A 50 -5.40 4.33 14.01
CA PHE A 50 -6.74 3.81 13.76
C PHE A 50 -7.00 2.65 14.73
N SER A 51 -8.06 2.76 15.53
CA SER A 51 -8.47 1.73 16.49
C SER A 51 -8.72 0.38 15.79
N ASP A 52 -9.34 0.44 14.61
CA ASP A 52 -9.63 -0.68 13.71
C ASP A 52 -8.62 -0.85 12.56
N GLY A 53 -7.50 -0.10 12.57
CA GLY A 53 -6.54 -0.12 11.47
C GLY A 53 -5.70 -1.39 11.39
N ASP A 54 -5.39 -1.74 10.16
CA ASP A 54 -4.49 -2.81 9.75
C ASP A 54 -3.02 -2.33 9.74
N VAL A 55 -2.11 -3.30 9.62
CA VAL A 55 -0.66 -3.06 9.58
C VAL A 55 -0.19 -2.97 8.14
N LEU A 56 0.58 -1.93 7.81
CA LEU A 56 1.23 -1.76 6.51
C LEU A 56 2.75 -1.77 6.65
N TRP A 57 3.37 -2.84 6.16
CA TRP A 57 4.80 -2.92 5.94
C TRP A 57 5.19 -2.20 4.64
N ILE A 58 6.33 -1.53 4.65
CA ILE A 58 6.81 -0.77 3.49
C ILE A 58 8.17 -1.31 3.10
N ARG A 59 8.31 -1.70 1.83
CA ARG A 59 9.59 -2.10 1.24
C ARG A 59 10.04 -1.12 0.18
N SER A 60 11.35 -0.92 0.06
CA SER A 60 11.92 -0.27 -1.12
C SER A 60 11.75 -1.16 -2.36
N GLU A 61 11.96 -0.60 -3.54
CA GLU A 61 12.07 -1.34 -4.81
C GLU A 61 13.20 -2.40 -4.78
N THR A 62 14.23 -2.19 -3.96
CA THR A 62 15.32 -3.16 -3.74
C THR A 62 15.04 -4.16 -2.62
N GLY A 63 13.87 -4.09 -1.98
CA GLY A 63 13.42 -5.03 -0.95
C GLY A 63 13.81 -4.67 0.49
N TYR A 64 14.49 -3.54 0.73
CA TYR A 64 14.79 -3.05 2.09
C TYR A 64 13.48 -2.81 2.85
N LEU A 65 13.33 -3.45 4.00
CA LEU A 65 12.16 -3.29 4.87
C LEU A 65 12.33 -2.05 5.75
N HIS A 66 11.36 -1.14 5.69
CA HIS A 66 11.32 0.00 6.60
C HIS A 66 11.20 -0.49 8.06
N PRO A 67 11.98 0.07 9.00
CA PRO A 67 12.04 -0.44 10.38
C PRO A 67 10.71 -0.33 11.14
N GLN A 68 9.85 0.61 10.77
CA GLN A 68 8.57 0.84 11.41
C GLN A 68 7.41 0.61 10.43
N ALA A 69 6.48 -0.27 10.80
CA ALA A 69 5.22 -0.43 10.08
C ALA A 69 4.32 0.81 10.27
N TRP A 70 3.50 1.07 9.26
CA TRP A 70 2.50 2.13 9.30
C TRP A 70 1.13 1.55 9.66
N ALA A 71 0.23 2.40 10.16
CA ALA A 71 -1.18 2.06 10.27
C ALA A 71 -1.90 2.38 8.95
N MET A 72 -2.81 1.50 8.55
CA MET A 72 -3.58 1.65 7.32
C MET A 72 -5.06 1.34 7.57
N LYS A 73 -5.94 2.08 6.89
CA LYS A 73 -7.36 1.76 6.76
C LYS A 73 -7.75 1.79 5.29
N ILE A 74 -8.15 0.63 4.74
CA ILE A 74 -8.63 0.55 3.36
C ILE A 74 -9.98 1.27 3.27
N LEU A 75 -10.11 2.21 2.34
CA LEU A 75 -11.33 2.97 2.09
C LEU A 75 -12.15 2.34 0.96
N GLU A 76 -11.48 1.87 -0.10
CA GLU A 76 -12.11 1.20 -1.24
C GLU A 76 -11.10 0.34 -2.01
N ASP A 77 -11.61 -0.71 -2.65
CA ASP A 77 -10.93 -1.47 -3.68
C ASP A 77 -11.07 -0.79 -5.03
N LEU A 78 -9.97 -0.68 -5.76
CA LEU A 78 -9.93 -0.17 -7.11
C LEU A 78 -9.78 -1.34 -8.10
N PRO A 79 -10.06 -1.13 -9.40
CA PRO A 79 -9.77 -2.14 -10.41
C PRO A 79 -8.32 -2.64 -10.32
N PRO A 80 -8.04 -3.92 -10.62
CA PRO A 80 -6.72 -4.53 -10.44
C PRO A 80 -5.70 -4.09 -11.51
N TYR A 81 -5.87 -2.88 -12.05
CA TYR A 81 -5.04 -2.29 -13.09
C TYR A 81 -5.02 -0.77 -12.94
N VAL A 82 -3.99 -0.15 -13.51
CA VAL A 82 -3.85 1.31 -13.61
C VAL A 82 -3.83 1.66 -15.09
N PRO A 83 -4.67 2.60 -15.57
CA PRO A 83 -4.57 3.11 -16.93
C PRO A 83 -3.19 3.76 -17.16
N GLY A 84 -2.57 3.45 -18.29
CA GLY A 84 -1.24 3.98 -18.62
C GLY A 84 -0.88 3.73 -20.08
N GLN A 85 0.29 4.22 -20.47
CA GLN A 85 0.88 4.01 -21.79
C GLN A 85 1.89 2.85 -21.77
N PRO A 86 2.18 2.22 -22.92
CA PRO A 86 3.25 1.23 -23.02
C PRO A 86 4.58 1.78 -22.48
N TRP A 87 5.29 0.97 -21.70
CA TRP A 87 6.58 1.32 -21.07
C TRP A 87 6.53 2.46 -20.05
N GLN A 88 5.33 2.94 -19.69
CA GLN A 88 5.19 3.94 -18.63
C GLN A 88 5.51 3.33 -17.28
N ASP A 89 6.17 4.14 -16.44
CA ASP A 89 6.38 3.82 -15.05
C ASP A 89 5.06 3.68 -14.27
N VAL A 90 4.87 2.58 -13.54
CA VAL A 90 3.63 2.30 -12.80
C VAL A 90 3.36 3.34 -11.70
N PHE A 91 4.40 3.86 -11.04
CA PHE A 91 4.23 4.89 -10.01
C PHE A 91 3.79 6.22 -10.64
N ALA A 92 4.33 6.57 -11.81
CA ALA A 92 3.86 7.70 -12.59
C ALA A 92 2.39 7.54 -13.03
N ALA A 93 1.99 6.34 -13.47
CA ALA A 93 0.61 6.05 -13.85
C ALA A 93 -0.35 6.15 -12.64
N MET A 94 0.05 5.63 -11.48
CA MET A 94 -0.74 5.74 -10.24
C MET A 94 -0.96 7.19 -9.79
N GLY A 95 0.01 8.07 -10.03
CA GLY A 95 -0.12 9.51 -9.72
C GLY A 95 -1.24 10.21 -10.51
N GLN A 96 -1.77 9.57 -11.56
CA GLN A 96 -2.89 10.09 -12.36
C GLN A 96 -4.26 9.64 -11.81
N LEU A 97 -4.29 8.68 -10.88
CA LEU A 97 -5.50 8.23 -10.21
C LEU A 97 -5.92 9.26 -9.16
N LYS A 98 -6.97 10.03 -9.46
CA LYS A 98 -7.61 10.98 -8.54
C LYS A 98 -8.35 10.23 -7.44
#